data_AF-A0A2D3NZG0-F1
#
_entry.id   AF-A0A2D3NZG0-F1
#
_cell.length_a   1.000
_cell.length_b   1.000
_cell.length_c   1.000
_cell.angle_alpha   90.00
_cell.angle_beta   90.00
_cell.angle_gamma   90.00
#
_symmetry.space_group_name_H-M   'P 1'
#
loop_
_entity.id
_entity.type
_entity.pdbx_description
1 polymer ?
#
loop_
_entity_poly.entity_id
_entity_poly.type
_entity_poly.pdbx_seq_one_letter_code
_entity_poly.pdbx_strand_id
1 'polypeptide(L)'
;MNNEIKLFEGNKIRSSWDNEKEEYYFSIIDVIKVLTDSSNPRDYWYKVKKRMTDEEKSQLSTICRQLKLKSTDGKMYMTDVADMQGIFRIIQSIPSPKAEPFKMWLAEIGKERIDEIIDPELTIDRALETYLKKGYSKEWINQRLQAIQVRKELTDTWQEHGVKEGKEYAILTNEITKAWSGMTTREYKDFKGLKKENLRDNMSTLELVLNMLAEATTTELTNIHNPKNLDENKKIAKRGGTIAGNTRREIEADTGKAIITSKNAIDFSELVEEVIKDVPELLEKDKDTNKKK
;
A
#
# COMPACT_ATOMS: atom_id res chain seq x y z
N MET A 1 7.84 -5.88 20.46
CA MET A 1 6.59 -6.49 19.94
C MET A 1 5.46 -5.49 20.16
N ASN A 2 5.09 -4.72 19.14
CA ASN A 2 3.94 -3.82 19.21
C ASN A 2 2.68 -4.61 18.84
N ASN A 3 1.82 -4.86 19.83
CA ASN A 3 0.50 -5.44 19.61
C ASN A 3 -0.46 -4.28 19.30
N GLU A 4 -0.72 -4.02 18.02
CA GLU A 4 -1.78 -3.09 17.61
C GLU A 4 -3.14 -3.81 17.62
N ILE A 5 -4.15 -3.17 18.21
CA ILE A 5 -5.52 -3.67 18.24
C ILE A 5 -6.23 -3.09 17.01
N LYS A 6 -6.66 -3.94 16.08
CA LYS A 6 -7.47 -3.52 14.93
C LYS A 6 -8.95 -3.69 15.28
N LEU A 7 -9.74 -2.65 15.02
CA LEU A 7 -11.18 -2.62 15.22
C LEU A 7 -11.86 -3.24 13.99
N PHE A 8 -12.69 -4.25 14.21
CA PHE A 8 -13.65 -4.74 13.21
C PHE A 8 -15.04 -4.61 13.83
N GLU A 9 -15.92 -3.79 13.25
CA GLU A 9 -17.25 -3.49 13.80
C GLU A 9 -17.25 -3.05 15.28
N GLY A 10 -16.28 -2.25 15.70
CA GLY A 10 -16.13 -1.83 17.11
C GLY A 10 -15.57 -2.91 18.05
N ASN A 11 -15.35 -4.13 17.58
CA ASN A 11 -14.74 -5.21 18.34
C ASN A 11 -13.22 -5.24 18.19
N LYS A 12 -12.53 -5.44 19.32
CA LYS A 12 -11.07 -5.51 19.39
C LYS A 12 -10.60 -6.92 19.03
N ILE A 13 -9.95 -7.08 17.88
CA ILE A 13 -9.28 -8.34 17.50
C ILE A 13 -7.80 -8.21 17.88
N ARG A 14 -7.31 -9.13 18.73
CA ARG A 14 -5.89 -9.16 19.07
C ARG A 14 -5.08 -9.60 17.86
N SER A 15 -4.02 -8.85 17.57
CA SER A 15 -3.10 -9.15 16.49
C SER A 15 -1.65 -9.09 16.95
N SER A 16 -0.77 -9.80 16.24
CA SER A 16 0.67 -9.75 16.38
C SER A 16 1.29 -9.49 15.02
N TRP A 17 2.24 -8.57 14.97
CA TRP A 17 2.99 -8.26 13.77
C TRP A 17 4.27 -9.11 13.70
N ASP A 18 4.50 -9.75 12.56
CA ASP A 18 5.73 -10.46 12.23
C ASP A 18 6.59 -9.59 11.30
N ASN A 19 7.76 -9.18 11.79
CA ASN A 19 8.68 -8.32 11.04
C ASN A 19 9.39 -9.06 9.89
N GLU A 20 9.66 -10.36 10.03
CA GLU A 20 10.43 -11.11 9.03
C GLU A 20 9.58 -11.39 7.79
N LYS A 21 8.30 -11.66 8.02
CA LYS A 21 7.33 -11.93 6.97
C LYS A 21 6.57 -10.70 6.50
N GLU A 22 6.68 -9.60 7.23
CA GLU A 22 5.84 -8.42 7.07
C GLU A 22 4.33 -8.76 7.09
N GLU A 23 3.90 -9.63 8.01
CA GLU A 23 2.52 -10.14 8.09
C GLU A 23 1.88 -9.89 9.46
N TYR A 24 0.55 -9.71 9.45
CA TYR A 24 -0.24 -9.72 10.68
C TYR A 24 -0.82 -11.10 10.93
N TYR A 25 -0.67 -11.58 12.16
CA TYR A 25 -1.36 -12.75 12.68
C TYR A 25 -2.49 -12.32 13.62
N PHE A 26 -3.68 -12.87 13.43
CA PHE A 26 -4.90 -12.50 14.15
C PHE A 26 -5.38 -13.63 15.05
N SER A 27 -5.90 -13.31 16.24
CA SER A 27 -6.49 -14.31 17.13
C SER A 27 -7.75 -14.91 16.52
N ILE A 28 -7.74 -16.23 16.31
CA ILE A 28 -8.87 -16.96 15.74
C ILE A 28 -10.07 -16.95 16.68
N ILE A 29 -9.84 -17.07 17.98
CA ILE A 29 -10.89 -17.03 19.01
C ILE A 29 -11.61 -15.66 19.00
N ASP A 30 -10.86 -14.57 18.83
CA ASP A 30 -11.45 -13.23 18.78
C ASP A 30 -12.29 -13.05 17.50
N VAL A 31 -11.82 -13.56 16.35
CA VAL A 31 -12.59 -13.57 15.10
C VAL A 31 -13.89 -14.36 15.26
N ILE A 32 -13.84 -15.55 15.86
CA ILE A 32 -15.03 -16.37 16.12
C ILE A 32 -16.00 -15.65 17.06
N LYS A 33 -15.50 -14.95 18.06
CA LYS A 33 -16.35 -14.17 18.97
C LYS A 33 -17.12 -13.07 18.23
N VAL A 34 -16.51 -12.45 17.22
CA VAL A 34 -17.15 -11.40 16.41
C VAL A 34 -18.16 -12.01 15.44
N LEU A 35 -17.76 -13.05 14.73
CA LEU A 35 -18.54 -13.64 13.64
C LEU A 35 -19.54 -14.71 14.07
N THR A 36 -19.76 -14.88 15.38
CA THR A 36 -20.73 -15.83 15.93
C THR A 36 -21.45 -15.27 17.15
N ASP A 37 -22.61 -15.82 17.47
CA ASP A 37 -23.34 -15.54 18.73
C ASP A 37 -22.92 -16.47 19.88
N SER A 38 -21.77 -17.15 19.75
CA SER A 38 -21.35 -18.12 20.75
C SER A 38 -20.94 -17.44 22.05
N SER A 39 -21.59 -17.82 23.16
CA SER A 39 -21.15 -17.46 24.51
C SER A 39 -19.82 -18.10 24.90
N ASN A 40 -19.38 -19.14 24.18
CA ASN A 40 -18.09 -19.81 24.37
C ASN A 40 -17.33 -19.97 23.03
N PRO A 41 -16.62 -18.92 22.58
CA PRO A 41 -15.85 -18.94 21.33
C PRO A 41 -14.77 -20.01 21.26
N ARG A 42 -14.24 -20.50 22.40
CA ARG A 42 -13.24 -21.57 22.44
C ARG A 42 -13.84 -22.92 22.07
N ASP A 43 -15.02 -23.24 22.63
CA ASP A 43 -15.75 -24.45 22.26
C ASP A 43 -16.20 -24.39 20.80
N TYR A 44 -16.66 -23.22 20.36
CA TYR A 44 -17.01 -23.02 18.94
C TYR A 44 -15.80 -23.25 18.04
N TRP A 45 -14.62 -22.72 18.39
CA TRP A 45 -13.39 -22.97 17.64
C TRP A 45 -13.03 -24.46 17.59
N TYR A 46 -13.17 -25.19 18.69
CA TYR A 46 -12.95 -26.65 18.69
C TYR A 46 -13.86 -27.36 17.67
N LYS A 47 -15.15 -26.98 17.60
CA LYS A 47 -16.10 -27.52 16.62
C LYS A 47 -15.74 -27.14 15.18
N VAL A 48 -15.31 -25.90 14.93
CA VAL A 48 -14.83 -25.48 13.60
C VAL A 48 -13.59 -26.27 13.21
N LYS A 49 -12.63 -26.47 14.11
CA LYS A 49 -11.45 -27.31 13.86
C LYS A 49 -11.85 -28.72 13.44
N LYS A 50 -12.77 -29.33 14.18
CA LYS A 50 -13.28 -30.67 13.87
C LYS A 50 -13.94 -30.73 12.50
N ARG A 51 -14.79 -29.76 12.16
CA ARG A 51 -15.39 -29.66 10.81
C ARG A 51 -14.32 -29.56 9.73
N MET A 52 -13.37 -28.64 9.91
CA MET A 52 -12.29 -28.42 8.95
C MET A 52 -11.45 -29.69 8.75
N THR A 53 -11.10 -30.42 9.81
CA THR A 53 -10.28 -31.64 9.69
C THR A 53 -11.07 -32.84 9.19
N ASP A 54 -12.26 -33.07 9.74
CA ASP A 54 -12.96 -34.35 9.59
C ASP A 54 -13.85 -34.34 8.35
N GLU A 55 -14.54 -33.23 8.09
CA GLU A 55 -15.48 -33.08 6.98
C GLU A 55 -14.78 -32.49 5.75
N GLU A 56 -14.06 -31.39 5.92
CA GLU A 56 -13.43 -30.64 4.81
C GLU A 56 -12.00 -31.10 4.48
N LYS A 57 -11.45 -32.06 5.25
CA LYS A 57 -10.10 -32.62 5.10
C LYS A 57 -8.98 -31.57 5.05
N SER A 58 -9.18 -30.44 5.72
CA SER A 58 -8.24 -29.32 5.78
C SER A 58 -7.13 -29.55 6.79
N GLN A 59 -5.92 -29.17 6.42
CA GLN A 59 -4.74 -29.28 7.28
C GLN A 59 -4.58 -28.01 8.15
N LEU A 60 -5.13 -28.02 9.37
CA LEU A 60 -5.07 -26.85 10.24
C LEU A 60 -3.66 -26.38 10.59
N SER A 61 -2.66 -27.26 10.58
CA SER A 61 -1.26 -26.92 10.86
C SER A 61 -0.64 -26.01 9.80
N THR A 62 -1.18 -25.97 8.58
CA THR A 62 -0.71 -25.04 7.53
C THR A 62 -1.39 -23.68 7.62
N ILE A 63 -2.55 -23.61 8.28
CA ILE A 63 -3.39 -22.41 8.39
C ILE A 63 -3.15 -21.70 9.73
N CYS A 64 -2.99 -22.47 10.80
CA CYS A 64 -2.98 -21.98 12.18
C CYS A 64 -1.60 -22.13 12.81
N ARG A 65 -1.18 -21.10 13.55
CA ARG A 65 0.01 -21.09 14.40
C ARG A 65 -0.40 -20.77 15.83
N GLN A 66 0.52 -20.91 16.78
CA GLN A 66 0.30 -20.46 18.15
C GLN A 66 1.30 -19.38 18.53
N LEU A 67 0.79 -18.23 18.98
CA LEU A 67 1.60 -17.11 19.47
C LEU A 67 1.13 -16.71 20.88
N LYS A 68 2.06 -16.14 21.66
CA LYS A 68 1.72 -15.55 22.97
C LYS A 68 1.06 -14.18 22.75
N LEU A 69 -0.23 -14.07 23.05
CA LEU A 69 -0.98 -12.82 23.00
C LEU A 69 -1.37 -12.35 24.40
N LYS A 70 -1.42 -11.03 24.60
CA LYS A 70 -1.87 -10.42 25.85
C LYS A 70 -3.38 -10.61 26.00
N SER A 71 -3.81 -11.06 27.16
CA SER A 71 -5.22 -11.24 27.53
C SER A 71 -5.75 -10.02 28.30
N THR A 72 -7.05 -9.98 28.59
CA THR A 72 -7.72 -8.88 29.32
C THR A 72 -7.20 -8.69 30.74
N ASP A 73 -6.69 -9.76 31.36
CA ASP A 73 -6.03 -9.77 32.66
C ASP A 73 -4.56 -9.31 32.61
N GLY A 74 -4.08 -8.89 31.44
CA GLY A 74 -2.73 -8.41 31.23
C GLY A 74 -1.67 -9.52 31.09
N LYS A 75 -2.02 -10.79 31.28
CA LYS A 75 -1.11 -11.93 31.15
C LYS A 75 -0.98 -12.40 29.70
N MET A 76 0.12 -13.10 29.39
CA MET A 76 0.41 -13.62 28.06
C MET A 76 0.02 -15.10 27.96
N TYR A 77 -0.79 -15.46 26.96
CA TYR A 77 -1.24 -16.84 26.74
C TYR A 77 -1.00 -17.31 25.32
N MET A 78 -0.65 -18.59 25.17
CA MET A 78 -0.60 -19.24 23.85
C MET A 78 -2.01 -19.25 23.25
N THR A 79 -2.14 -18.65 22.07
CA THR A 79 -3.40 -18.45 21.37
C THR A 79 -3.24 -18.92 19.93
N ASP A 80 -4.23 -19.68 19.44
CA ASP A 80 -4.31 -20.03 18.02
C ASP A 80 -4.52 -18.75 17.19
N VAL A 81 -3.63 -18.52 16.23
CA VAL A 81 -3.62 -17.37 15.34
C VAL A 81 -3.47 -17.82 13.89
N ALA A 82 -3.94 -17.00 12.95
CA ALA A 82 -3.72 -17.20 11.52
C ALA A 82 -3.41 -15.86 10.84
N ASP A 83 -2.71 -15.91 9.71
CA ASP A 83 -2.58 -14.77 8.82
C ASP A 83 -3.92 -14.46 8.13
N MET A 84 -3.95 -13.44 7.28
CA MET A 84 -5.21 -13.00 6.66
C MET A 84 -5.86 -14.09 5.79
N GLN A 85 -5.05 -14.80 5.00
CA GLN A 85 -5.55 -15.89 4.14
C GLN A 85 -6.12 -17.01 5.00
N GLY A 86 -5.44 -17.37 6.07
CA GLY A 86 -5.90 -18.39 7.00
C GLY A 86 -7.19 -18.00 7.72
N ILE A 87 -7.33 -16.75 8.11
CA ILE A 87 -8.60 -16.22 8.67
C ILE A 87 -9.73 -16.34 7.65
N PHE A 88 -9.53 -15.93 6.39
CA PHE A 88 -10.56 -16.06 5.36
C PHE A 88 -10.98 -17.51 5.15
N ARG A 89 -10.01 -18.43 5.15
CA ARG A 89 -10.30 -19.86 5.05
C ARG A 89 -11.10 -20.40 6.23
N ILE A 90 -10.80 -19.95 7.45
CA ILE A 90 -11.55 -20.33 8.66
C ILE A 90 -12.98 -19.79 8.62
N ILE A 91 -13.18 -18.53 8.18
CA ILE A 91 -14.51 -17.91 8.10
C ILE A 91 -15.46 -18.72 7.22
N GLN A 92 -14.98 -19.26 6.10
CA GLN A 92 -15.78 -20.12 5.21
C GLN A 92 -16.40 -21.31 5.95
N SER A 93 -15.70 -21.86 6.95
CA SER A 93 -16.14 -23.00 7.78
C SER A 93 -16.98 -22.62 9.00
N ILE A 94 -17.34 -21.35 9.20
CA ILE A 94 -18.20 -20.87 10.30
C ILE A 94 -19.67 -20.86 9.85
N PRO A 95 -20.55 -21.76 10.35
CA PRO A 95 -21.98 -21.77 10.05
C PRO A 95 -22.70 -20.83 11.02
N SER A 96 -22.51 -19.53 10.83
CA SER A 96 -23.22 -18.51 11.59
C SER A 96 -23.82 -17.48 10.65
N PRO A 97 -25.06 -17.03 10.89
CA PRO A 97 -25.65 -15.91 10.15
C PRO A 97 -24.78 -14.65 10.19
N LYS A 98 -24.00 -14.43 11.26
CA LYS A 98 -23.05 -13.31 11.37
C LYS A 98 -21.85 -13.41 10.44
N ALA A 99 -21.46 -14.62 10.05
CA ALA A 99 -20.38 -14.83 9.08
C ALA A 99 -20.87 -14.73 7.63
N GLU A 100 -22.19 -14.85 7.40
CA GLU A 100 -22.75 -14.93 6.06
C GLU A 100 -22.52 -13.68 5.20
N PRO A 101 -22.71 -12.44 5.71
CA PRO A 101 -22.39 -11.23 4.93
C PRO A 101 -20.93 -11.21 4.45
N PHE A 102 -20.00 -11.67 5.28
CA PHE A 102 -18.58 -11.75 4.92
C PHE A 102 -18.32 -12.80 3.84
N LYS A 103 -18.99 -13.95 3.89
CA LYS A 103 -18.88 -14.99 2.86
C LYS A 103 -19.46 -14.53 1.53
N MET A 104 -20.60 -13.86 1.56
CA MET A 104 -21.22 -13.26 0.38
C MET A 104 -20.30 -12.22 -0.23
N TRP A 105 -19.67 -11.36 0.59
CA TRP A 105 -18.66 -10.42 0.13
C TRP A 105 -17.46 -11.13 -0.53
N LEU A 106 -16.91 -12.20 0.08
CA LEU A 106 -15.85 -12.99 -0.56
C LEU A 106 -16.27 -13.59 -1.91
N ALA A 107 -17.52 -14.05 -2.02
CA ALA A 107 -18.06 -14.59 -3.27
C ALA A 107 -18.22 -13.49 -4.34
N GLU A 108 -18.68 -12.31 -3.93
CA GLU A 108 -18.78 -11.12 -4.79
C GLU A 108 -17.41 -10.70 -5.32
N ILE A 109 -16.40 -10.59 -4.47
CA ILE A 109 -15.01 -10.32 -4.90
C ILE A 109 -14.50 -11.40 -5.86
N GLY A 110 -14.84 -12.67 -5.61
CA GLY A 110 -14.48 -13.79 -6.50
C GLY A 110 -15.11 -13.64 -7.89
N LYS A 111 -16.37 -13.21 -7.95
CA LYS A 111 -17.08 -12.93 -9.20
C LYS A 111 -16.51 -11.68 -9.90
N GLU A 112 -16.35 -10.57 -9.18
CA GLU A 112 -15.73 -9.34 -9.71
C GLU A 112 -14.38 -9.65 -10.35
N ARG A 113 -13.59 -10.55 -9.73
CA ARG A 113 -12.29 -10.93 -10.29
C ARG A 113 -12.40 -11.68 -11.61
N ILE A 114 -13.45 -12.49 -11.79
CA ILE A 114 -13.74 -13.16 -13.08
C ILE A 114 -14.19 -12.11 -14.10
N ASP A 115 -15.09 -11.21 -13.69
CA ASP A 115 -15.59 -10.13 -14.54
C ASP A 115 -14.42 -9.24 -15.03
N GLU A 116 -13.45 -8.92 -14.18
CA GLU A 116 -12.22 -8.18 -14.53
C GLU A 116 -11.28 -8.91 -15.50
N ILE A 117 -11.30 -10.25 -15.52
CA ILE A 117 -10.51 -11.03 -16.48
C ILE A 117 -11.18 -10.98 -17.85
N ILE A 118 -12.51 -10.99 -17.87
CA ILE A 118 -13.32 -10.89 -19.09
C ILE A 118 -13.25 -9.46 -19.65
N ASP A 119 -13.33 -8.46 -18.77
CA ASP A 119 -13.27 -7.04 -19.08
C ASP A 119 -12.19 -6.33 -18.23
N PRO A 120 -10.95 -6.22 -18.75
CA PRO A 120 -9.85 -5.57 -18.04
C PRO A 120 -10.08 -4.08 -17.71
N GLU A 121 -10.99 -3.39 -18.40
CA GLU A 121 -11.31 -1.98 -18.12
C GLU A 121 -11.87 -1.80 -16.70
N LEU A 122 -12.64 -2.78 -16.21
CA LEU A 122 -13.14 -2.82 -14.84
C LEU A 122 -12.02 -2.76 -13.79
N THR A 123 -10.84 -3.30 -14.10
CA THR A 123 -9.68 -3.21 -13.20
C THR A 123 -9.17 -1.77 -13.09
N ILE A 124 -9.21 -1.01 -14.19
CA ILE A 124 -8.80 0.40 -14.23
C ILE A 124 -9.83 1.24 -13.47
N ASP A 125 -11.13 1.03 -13.72
CA ASP A 125 -12.20 1.74 -13.03
C ASP A 125 -12.17 1.50 -11.51
N ARG A 126 -11.98 0.24 -11.09
CA ARG A 126 -11.82 -0.08 -9.67
C ARG A 126 -10.59 0.61 -9.06
N ALA A 127 -9.49 0.70 -9.80
CA ALA A 127 -8.30 1.42 -9.34
C ALA A 127 -8.60 2.92 -9.16
N LEU A 128 -9.26 3.55 -10.14
CA LEU A 128 -9.70 4.94 -10.09
C LEU A 128 -10.60 5.18 -8.87
N GLU A 129 -11.64 4.37 -8.69
CA GLU A 129 -12.53 4.46 -7.53
C GLU A 129 -11.80 4.28 -6.20
N THR A 130 -10.85 3.34 -6.14
CA THR A 130 -10.09 3.08 -4.92
C THR A 130 -9.24 4.28 -4.52
N TYR A 131 -8.61 4.96 -5.47
CA TYR A 131 -7.90 6.20 -5.19
C TYR A 131 -8.87 7.33 -4.81
N LEU A 132 -10.01 7.48 -5.49
CA LEU A 132 -11.00 8.50 -5.11
C LEU A 132 -11.51 8.30 -3.67
N LYS A 133 -11.83 7.05 -3.29
CA LYS A 133 -12.26 6.69 -1.92
C LYS A 133 -11.18 6.95 -0.86
N LYS A 134 -9.91 7.03 -1.26
CA LYS A 134 -8.78 7.41 -0.39
C LYS A 134 -8.53 8.93 -0.33
N GLY A 135 -9.33 9.74 -1.03
CA GLY A 135 -9.23 11.21 -1.00
C GLY A 135 -8.33 11.84 -2.05
N TYR A 136 -7.81 11.06 -3.02
CA TYR A 136 -6.96 11.62 -4.07
C TYR A 136 -7.78 12.38 -5.13
N SER A 137 -7.23 13.49 -5.64
CA SER A 137 -7.84 14.24 -6.73
C SER A 137 -7.74 13.49 -8.07
N LYS A 138 -8.68 13.73 -8.98
CA LYS A 138 -8.67 13.10 -10.32
C LYS A 138 -7.40 13.42 -11.10
N GLU A 139 -6.89 14.65 -10.95
CA GLU A 139 -5.68 15.12 -11.61
C GLU A 139 -4.46 14.34 -11.11
N TRP A 140 -4.33 14.16 -9.80
CA TRP A 140 -3.25 13.37 -9.22
C TRP A 140 -3.36 11.90 -9.62
N ILE A 141 -4.57 11.33 -9.65
CA ILE A 141 -4.80 9.94 -10.08
C ILE A 141 -4.37 9.74 -11.52
N ASN A 142 -4.73 10.65 -12.43
CA ASN A 142 -4.31 10.61 -13.82
C ASN A 142 -2.77 10.65 -13.95
N GLN A 143 -2.11 11.54 -13.20
CA GLN A 143 -0.64 11.58 -13.15
C GLN A 143 -0.05 10.27 -12.62
N ARG A 144 -0.68 9.68 -11.60
CA ARG A 144 -0.23 8.41 -11.01
C ARG A 144 -0.35 7.25 -12.00
N LEU A 145 -1.42 7.18 -12.78
CA LEU A 145 -1.59 6.18 -13.84
C LEU A 145 -0.51 6.30 -14.91
N GLN A 146 -0.19 7.53 -15.35
CA GLN A 146 0.92 7.77 -16.27
C GLN A 146 2.26 7.33 -15.67
N ALA A 147 2.49 7.60 -14.37
CA ALA A 147 3.69 7.13 -13.68
C ALA A 147 3.81 5.60 -13.61
N ILE A 148 2.68 4.87 -13.53
CA ILE A 148 2.68 3.40 -13.61
C ILE A 148 3.14 2.95 -14.99
N GLN A 149 2.65 3.58 -16.05
CA GLN A 149 3.05 3.27 -17.42
C GLN A 149 4.55 3.49 -17.65
N VAL A 150 5.08 4.67 -17.27
CA VAL A 150 6.52 4.98 -17.38
C VAL A 150 7.37 3.96 -16.60
N ARG A 151 6.94 3.58 -15.41
CA ARG A 151 7.64 2.58 -14.62
C ARG A 151 7.59 1.19 -15.26
N LYS A 152 6.46 0.82 -15.86
CA LYS A 152 6.31 -0.47 -16.56
C LYS A 152 7.27 -0.54 -17.73
N GLU A 153 7.34 0.50 -18.55
CA GLU A 153 8.29 0.62 -19.65
C GLU A 153 9.74 0.46 -19.16
N LEU A 154 10.14 1.18 -18.10
CA LEU A 154 11.47 1.01 -17.51
C LEU A 154 11.76 -0.44 -17.10
N THR A 155 10.81 -1.10 -16.44
CA THR A 155 10.99 -2.49 -16.01
C THR A 155 11.03 -3.48 -17.18
N ASP A 156 10.30 -3.21 -18.25
CA ASP A 156 10.32 -4.05 -19.46
C ASP A 156 11.68 -3.89 -20.18
N THR A 157 12.17 -2.66 -20.32
CA THR A 157 13.51 -2.39 -20.84
C THR A 157 14.60 -3.07 -20.00
N TRP A 158 14.52 -3.04 -18.69
CA TRP A 158 15.45 -3.78 -17.83
C TRP A 158 15.41 -5.29 -18.07
N GLN A 159 14.21 -5.86 -18.24
CA GLN A 159 14.05 -7.28 -18.53
C GLN A 159 14.72 -7.65 -19.87
N GLU A 160 14.49 -6.84 -20.90
CA GLU A 160 15.10 -7.01 -22.23
C GLU A 160 16.63 -6.91 -22.19
N HIS A 161 17.17 -6.11 -21.27
CA HIS A 161 18.61 -5.95 -21.03
C HIS A 161 19.17 -6.90 -19.95
N GLY A 162 18.45 -8.00 -19.68
CA GLY A 162 18.95 -9.11 -18.86
C GLY A 162 18.95 -8.89 -17.35
N VAL A 163 18.28 -7.84 -16.86
CA VAL A 163 18.09 -7.58 -15.43
C VAL A 163 16.96 -8.47 -14.90
N LYS A 164 17.16 -9.07 -13.73
CA LYS A 164 16.20 -9.99 -13.12
C LYS A 164 15.19 -9.27 -12.23
N GLU A 165 13.92 -9.64 -12.36
CA GLU A 165 12.85 -9.12 -11.52
C GLU A 165 13.12 -9.40 -10.01
N GLY A 166 12.59 -8.52 -9.16
CA GLY A 166 12.73 -8.62 -7.71
C GLY A 166 13.93 -7.86 -7.19
N LYS A 167 15.00 -8.58 -6.78
CA LYS A 167 16.14 -7.96 -6.08
C LYS A 167 16.89 -6.95 -6.95
N GLU A 168 17.13 -7.24 -8.22
CA GLU A 168 17.89 -6.35 -9.09
C GLU A 168 17.09 -5.08 -9.44
N TYR A 169 15.77 -5.21 -9.66
CA TYR A 169 14.88 -4.06 -9.85
C TYR A 169 14.85 -3.16 -8.61
N ALA A 170 14.85 -3.73 -7.41
CA ALA A 170 14.93 -2.97 -6.17
C ALA A 170 16.25 -2.20 -6.04
N ILE A 171 17.37 -2.83 -6.43
CA ILE A 171 18.69 -2.19 -6.46
C ILE A 171 18.68 -1.00 -7.44
N LEU A 172 18.26 -1.21 -8.69
CA LEU A 172 18.25 -0.15 -9.70
C LEU A 172 17.27 0.98 -9.34
N THR A 173 16.09 0.64 -8.83
CA THR A 173 15.13 1.63 -8.32
C THR A 173 15.73 2.45 -7.18
N ASN A 174 16.51 1.83 -6.28
CA ASN A 174 17.22 2.55 -5.23
C ASN A 174 18.31 3.48 -5.79
N GLU A 175 19.06 3.06 -6.82
CA GLU A 175 20.06 3.92 -7.47
C GLU A 175 19.40 5.16 -8.12
N ILE A 176 18.29 4.97 -8.84
CA ILE A 176 17.50 6.08 -9.41
C ILE A 176 17.03 7.01 -8.29
N THR A 177 16.33 6.45 -7.29
CA THR A 177 15.73 7.22 -6.20
C THR A 177 16.79 8.00 -5.43
N LYS A 178 17.91 7.38 -5.11
CA LYS A 178 19.02 8.03 -4.40
C LYS A 178 19.67 9.12 -5.23
N ALA A 179 19.83 8.91 -6.54
CA ALA A 179 20.45 9.89 -7.41
C ALA A 179 19.62 11.17 -7.58
N TRP A 180 18.29 11.07 -7.65
CA TRP A 180 17.43 12.25 -7.79
C TRP A 180 17.03 12.88 -6.45
N SER A 181 16.74 12.04 -5.45
CA SER A 181 16.19 12.49 -4.16
C SER A 181 17.25 12.70 -3.08
N GLY A 182 18.41 12.06 -3.21
CA GLY A 182 19.42 11.98 -2.16
C GLY A 182 19.16 10.88 -1.12
N MET A 183 18.00 10.20 -1.18
CA MET A 183 17.60 9.13 -0.26
C MET A 183 17.37 7.80 -1.00
N THR A 184 17.68 6.68 -0.37
CA THR A 184 17.21 5.37 -0.82
C THR A 184 15.68 5.26 -0.67
N THR A 185 15.06 4.26 -1.32
CA THR A 185 13.61 4.06 -1.20
C THR A 185 13.17 3.84 0.25
N ARG A 186 13.98 3.16 1.06
CA ARG A 186 13.67 2.93 2.48
C ARG A 186 13.76 4.21 3.30
N GLU A 187 14.87 4.94 3.19
CA GLU A 187 15.06 6.22 3.87
C GLU A 187 13.95 7.22 3.50
N TYR A 188 13.53 7.22 2.24
CA TYR A 188 12.46 8.11 1.79
C TYR A 188 11.08 7.71 2.35
N LYS A 189 10.80 6.40 2.43
CA LYS A 189 9.59 5.92 3.13
C LYS A 189 9.62 6.30 4.60
N ASP A 190 10.75 6.14 5.28
CA ASP A 190 10.93 6.51 6.68
C ASP A 190 10.74 8.02 6.90
N PHE A 191 11.29 8.85 6.01
CA PHE A 191 11.13 10.30 6.03
C PHE A 191 9.67 10.75 5.90
N LYS A 192 8.84 10.01 5.15
CA LYS A 192 7.39 10.25 5.02
C LYS A 192 6.54 9.48 6.06
N GLY A 193 7.16 8.78 7.01
CA GLY A 193 6.46 8.01 8.04
C GLY A 193 5.75 6.75 7.54
N LEU A 194 6.15 6.22 6.37
CA LEU A 194 5.49 5.09 5.70
C LEU A 194 6.04 3.74 6.19
N LYS A 195 5.14 2.79 6.44
CA LYS A 195 5.49 1.40 6.76
C LYS A 195 5.32 0.52 5.52
N LYS A 196 4.07 0.18 5.20
CA LYS A 196 3.69 -0.70 4.06
C LYS A 196 3.30 0.06 2.81
N GLU A 197 3.00 1.34 2.97
CA GLU A 197 2.44 2.18 1.94
C GLU A 197 3.43 2.33 0.77
N ASN A 198 2.86 2.52 -0.42
CA ASN A 198 3.65 2.78 -1.62
C ASN A 198 4.23 4.21 -1.55
N LEU A 199 5.51 4.35 -1.83
CA LEU A 199 6.17 5.67 -1.78
C LEU A 199 5.60 6.64 -2.83
N ARG A 200 5.36 6.18 -4.07
CA ARG A 200 4.84 7.02 -5.17
C ARG A 200 3.41 7.46 -4.92
N ASP A 201 2.63 6.66 -4.20
CA ASP A 201 1.28 7.06 -3.80
C ASP A 201 1.28 8.17 -2.74
N ASN A 202 2.41 8.41 -2.09
CA ASN A 202 2.58 9.43 -1.04
C ASN A 202 3.53 10.56 -1.46
N MET A 203 3.79 10.68 -2.77
CA MET A 203 4.52 11.78 -3.37
C MET A 203 3.56 12.91 -3.76
N SER A 204 3.99 14.15 -3.54
CA SER A 204 3.39 15.33 -4.16
C SER A 204 3.51 15.26 -5.69
N THR A 205 2.75 16.11 -6.38
CA THR A 205 2.79 16.19 -7.85
C THR A 205 4.21 16.40 -8.40
N LEU A 206 5.01 17.31 -7.82
CA LEU A 206 6.38 17.55 -8.31
C LEU A 206 7.32 16.40 -7.97
N GLU A 207 7.20 15.76 -6.80
CA GLU A 207 7.95 14.55 -6.47
C GLU A 207 7.64 13.42 -7.48
N LEU A 208 6.37 13.25 -7.84
CA LEU A 208 5.94 12.24 -8.81
C LEU A 208 6.46 12.54 -10.22
N VAL A 209 6.40 13.80 -10.67
CA VAL A 209 6.92 14.23 -11.98
C VAL A 209 8.43 14.04 -12.08
N LEU A 210 9.19 14.42 -11.04
CA LEU A 210 10.63 14.19 -11.02
C LEU A 210 10.99 12.71 -11.00
N ASN A 211 10.22 11.89 -10.27
CA ASN A 211 10.40 10.45 -10.30
C ASN A 211 10.11 9.87 -11.70
N MET A 212 9.05 10.32 -12.37
CA MET A 212 8.75 9.91 -13.75
C MET A 212 9.87 10.32 -14.71
N LEU A 213 10.38 11.56 -14.60
CA LEU A 213 11.50 12.04 -15.40
C LEU A 213 12.74 11.16 -15.18
N ALA A 214 13.04 10.81 -13.93
CA ALA A 214 14.16 9.93 -13.60
C ALA A 214 14.01 8.55 -14.25
N GLU A 215 12.81 7.95 -14.15
CA GLU A 215 12.51 6.63 -14.73
C GLU A 215 12.56 6.65 -16.26
N ALA A 216 11.87 7.59 -16.91
CA ALA A 216 11.88 7.76 -18.36
C ALA A 216 13.29 8.02 -18.90
N THR A 217 14.06 8.89 -18.24
CA THR A 217 15.45 9.16 -18.65
C THR A 217 16.33 7.92 -18.49
N THR A 218 16.14 7.11 -17.44
CA THR A 218 16.86 5.83 -17.32
C THR A 218 16.48 4.87 -18.44
N THR A 219 15.20 4.78 -18.83
CA THR A 219 14.74 3.97 -19.96
C THR A 219 15.46 4.37 -21.25
N GLU A 220 15.41 5.66 -21.61
CA GLU A 220 16.07 6.20 -22.80
C GLU A 220 17.56 5.93 -22.81
N LEU A 221 18.25 6.16 -21.69
CA LEU A 221 19.68 5.89 -21.58
C LEU A 221 20.00 4.39 -21.67
N THR A 222 19.14 3.52 -21.15
CA THR A 222 19.31 2.07 -21.26
C THR A 222 19.24 1.64 -22.73
N ASN A 223 18.23 2.11 -23.46
CA ASN A 223 18.06 1.81 -24.90
C ASN A 223 19.26 2.29 -25.74
N ILE A 224 19.78 3.49 -25.45
CA ILE A 224 20.93 4.06 -26.20
C ILE A 224 22.23 3.32 -25.88
N HIS A 225 22.48 3.02 -24.61
CA HIS A 225 23.78 2.49 -24.17
C HIS A 225 23.85 0.96 -24.13
N ASN A 226 22.71 0.28 -24.22
CA ASN A 226 22.58 -1.18 -24.24
C ASN A 226 23.46 -1.90 -23.19
N PRO A 227 23.27 -1.60 -21.89
CA PRO A 227 24.07 -2.18 -20.81
C PRO A 227 23.85 -3.68 -20.69
N LYS A 228 24.92 -4.45 -20.46
CA LYS A 228 24.90 -5.92 -20.53
C LYS A 228 24.74 -6.65 -19.20
N ASN A 229 24.94 -5.94 -18.09
CA ASN A 229 24.91 -6.53 -16.75
C ASN A 229 24.35 -5.53 -15.73
N LEU A 230 24.11 -6.03 -14.51
CA LEU A 230 23.56 -5.23 -13.42
C LEU A 230 24.42 -3.99 -13.09
N ASP A 231 25.75 -4.11 -13.11
CA ASP A 231 26.62 -3.01 -12.72
C ASP A 231 26.68 -1.89 -13.76
N GLU A 232 26.58 -2.22 -15.04
CA GLU A 232 26.37 -1.24 -16.11
C GLU A 232 24.99 -0.58 -15.99
N ASN A 233 23.94 -1.37 -15.74
CA ASN A 233 22.60 -0.85 -15.50
C ASN A 233 22.54 0.07 -14.28
N LYS A 234 23.29 -0.20 -13.19
CA LYS A 234 23.41 0.71 -12.04
C LYS A 234 23.99 2.07 -12.44
N LYS A 235 25.00 2.09 -13.31
CA LYS A 235 25.58 3.35 -13.81
C LYS A 235 24.55 4.15 -14.62
N ILE A 236 23.77 3.47 -15.46
CA ILE A 236 22.70 4.09 -16.25
C ILE A 236 21.56 4.60 -15.36
N ALA A 237 21.10 3.80 -14.41
CA ALA A 237 20.12 4.17 -13.39
C ALA A 237 20.55 5.43 -12.61
N LYS A 238 21.79 5.46 -12.13
CA LYS A 238 22.37 6.62 -11.45
C LYS A 238 22.41 7.86 -12.37
N ARG A 239 22.75 7.70 -13.65
CA ARG A 239 22.75 8.81 -14.62
C ARG A 239 21.34 9.39 -14.84
N GLY A 240 20.35 8.54 -15.08
CA GLY A 240 18.96 8.98 -15.25
C GLY A 240 18.41 9.69 -14.00
N GLY A 241 18.66 9.13 -12.82
CA GLY A 241 18.32 9.79 -11.56
C GLY A 241 19.08 11.10 -11.33
N THR A 242 20.36 11.20 -11.74
CA THR A 242 21.13 12.45 -11.61
C THR A 242 20.52 13.58 -12.44
N ILE A 243 20.02 13.29 -13.65
CA ILE A 243 19.37 14.29 -14.51
C ILE A 243 18.12 14.86 -13.84
N ALA A 244 17.26 13.98 -13.28
CA ALA A 244 16.12 14.42 -12.49
C ALA A 244 16.54 15.18 -11.21
N GLY A 245 17.62 14.75 -10.56
CA GLY A 245 18.18 15.43 -9.37
C GLY A 245 18.76 16.81 -9.68
N ASN A 246 19.32 17.02 -10.87
CA ASN A 246 19.75 18.33 -11.35
C ASN A 246 18.53 19.23 -11.55
N THR A 247 17.51 18.72 -12.25
CA THR A 247 16.24 19.42 -12.49
C THR A 247 15.58 19.83 -11.18
N ARG A 248 15.52 18.92 -10.20
CA ARG A 248 15.02 19.20 -8.85
C ARG A 248 15.76 20.39 -8.22
N ARG A 249 17.09 20.33 -8.19
CA ARG A 249 17.92 21.37 -7.55
C ARG A 249 17.77 22.73 -8.22
N GLU A 250 17.59 22.74 -9.54
CA GLU A 250 17.34 23.97 -10.30
C GLU A 250 16.00 24.61 -9.91
N ILE A 251 14.93 23.81 -9.86
CA ILE A 251 13.62 24.28 -9.40
C ILE A 251 13.68 24.76 -7.94
N GLU A 252 14.36 24.02 -7.05
CA GLU A 252 14.51 24.40 -5.64
C GLU A 252 15.29 25.71 -5.48
N ALA A 253 16.31 25.94 -6.31
CA ALA A 253 17.09 27.17 -6.30
C ALA A 253 16.27 28.40 -6.77
N ASP A 254 15.43 28.22 -7.80
CA ASP A 254 14.60 29.29 -8.34
C ASP A 254 13.40 29.61 -7.43
N THR A 255 12.72 28.58 -6.92
CA THR A 255 11.53 28.74 -6.08
C THR A 255 11.83 29.02 -4.61
N GLY A 256 13.05 28.71 -4.15
CA GLY A 256 13.45 28.76 -2.75
C GLY A 256 12.73 27.74 -1.84
N LYS A 257 11.99 26.79 -2.42
CA LYS A 257 11.20 25.77 -1.70
C LYS A 257 11.74 24.39 -1.99
N ALA A 258 11.88 23.56 -0.95
CA ALA A 258 12.22 22.16 -1.11
C ALA A 258 11.07 21.41 -1.79
N ILE A 259 11.39 20.59 -2.81
CA ILE A 259 10.39 19.77 -3.50
C ILE A 259 10.08 18.51 -2.69
N ILE A 260 11.10 17.95 -2.06
CA ILE A 260 10.93 16.78 -1.20
C ILE A 260 10.32 17.22 0.12
N THR A 261 9.21 16.58 0.50
CA THR A 261 8.49 16.91 1.73
C THR A 261 8.20 15.65 2.54
N SER A 262 8.10 15.79 3.86
CA SER A 262 7.69 14.69 4.74
C SER A 262 6.19 14.40 4.67
N LYS A 263 5.42 15.26 3.98
CA LYS A 263 3.97 15.10 3.81
C LYS A 263 3.66 13.85 3.00
N ASN A 264 2.64 13.12 3.44
CA ASN A 264 2.09 11.93 2.78
C ASN A 264 0.68 12.21 2.24
N ALA A 265 0.05 11.21 1.61
CA ALA A 265 -1.25 11.38 0.97
C ALA A 265 -2.37 11.87 1.90
N ILE A 266 -2.36 11.47 3.17
CA ILE A 266 -3.33 11.89 4.18
C ILE A 266 -3.12 13.37 4.49
N ASP A 267 -1.87 13.78 4.71
CA ASP A 267 -1.53 15.19 4.96
C ASP A 267 -1.89 16.08 3.77
N PHE A 268 -1.76 15.58 2.54
CA PHE A 268 -2.18 16.30 1.34
C PHE A 268 -3.70 16.42 1.22
N SER A 269 -4.45 15.37 1.57
CA SER A 269 -5.91 15.40 1.62
C SER A 269 -6.41 16.42 2.65
N GLU A 270 -5.84 16.41 3.86
CA GLU A 270 -6.19 17.38 4.91
C GLU A 270 -5.84 18.81 4.51
N LEU A 271 -4.67 19.03 3.90
CA LEU A 271 -4.26 20.36 3.41
C LEU A 271 -5.21 20.90 2.33
N VAL A 272 -5.65 20.03 1.40
CA VAL A 272 -6.61 20.40 0.36
C VAL A 272 -7.96 20.72 0.97
N GLU A 273 -8.42 19.94 1.95
CA GLU A 273 -9.66 20.22 2.68
C GLU A 273 -9.60 21.54 3.46
N GLU A 274 -8.49 21.85 4.12
CA GLU A 274 -8.28 23.13 4.81
C GLU A 274 -8.29 24.30 3.83
N VAL A 275 -7.56 24.21 2.72
CA VAL A 275 -7.57 25.26 1.68
C VAL A 275 -8.99 25.47 1.14
N ILE A 276 -9.74 24.40 0.85
CA ILE A 276 -11.13 24.50 0.37
C ILE A 276 -12.05 25.15 1.41
N LYS A 277 -11.86 24.87 2.71
CA LYS A 277 -12.61 25.51 3.80
C LYS A 277 -12.30 27.00 3.93
N ASP A 278 -11.10 27.43 3.56
CA ASP A 278 -10.66 28.83 3.60
C ASP A 278 -10.99 29.61 2.32
N VAL A 279 -11.32 28.94 1.20
CA VAL A 279 -11.73 29.58 -0.07
C VAL A 279 -12.86 30.61 0.11
N PRO A 280 -13.93 30.36 0.88
CA PRO A 280 -14.96 31.36 1.15
C PRO A 280 -14.43 32.63 1.83
N GLU A 281 -13.54 32.51 2.81
CA GLU A 281 -12.95 33.67 3.51
C GLU A 281 -11.98 34.46 2.62
N LEU A 282 -11.24 33.79 1.73
CA LEU A 282 -10.36 34.44 0.76
C LEU A 282 -11.15 35.23 -0.29
N LEU A 283 -12.28 34.68 -0.75
CA LEU A 283 -13.19 35.35 -1.68
C LEU A 283 -13.95 36.52 -1.05
N GLU A 284 -14.16 36.53 0.27
CA GLU A 284 -14.70 37.68 1.00
C GLU A 284 -13.65 38.78 1.22
N LYS A 285 -12.40 38.43 1.55
CA LYS A 285 -11.30 39.39 1.69
C LYS A 285 -10.97 40.11 0.38
N ASP A 286 -11.04 39.43 -0.77
CA ASP A 286 -10.83 40.04 -2.09
C ASP A 286 -11.95 41.00 -2.53
N LYS A 287 -13.17 40.82 -2.01
CA LYS A 287 -14.28 41.76 -2.24
C LYS A 287 -14.13 43.03 -1.40
N ASP A 288 -13.50 42.96 -0.23
CA ASP A 288 -13.26 44.10 0.65
C ASP A 288 -12.02 44.93 0.24
N THR A 289 -10.99 44.30 -0.34
CA THR A 289 -9.85 45.03 -0.94
C THR A 289 -10.23 45.74 -2.24
N ASN A 290 -11.13 45.19 -3.06
CA ASN A 290 -11.65 45.86 -4.26
C ASN A 290 -12.72 46.93 -3.98
N LYS A 291 -13.23 47.04 -2.75
CA LYS A 291 -14.10 48.16 -2.31
C LYS A 291 -13.33 49.36 -1.73
N LYS A 292 -12.00 49.25 -1.57
CA LYS A 292 -11.14 50.30 -1.00
C LYS A 292 -10.16 50.92 -2.02
N LYS A 293 -10.38 50.72 -3.32
CA LYS A 293 -9.68 51.45 -4.39
C LYS A 293 -10.66 52.30 -5.19
#